data_AF-A0A7W9B260-F1
#
_entry.id   AF-A0A7W9B260-F1
#
_cell.length_a   1.000
_cell.length_b   1.000
_cell.length_c   1.000
_cell.angle_alpha   90.00
_cell.angle_beta   90.00
_cell.angle_gamma   90.00
#
_symmetry.space_group_name_H-M   'P 1'
#
loop_
_entity.id
_entity.type
_entity.pdbx_description
1 polymer ?
#
loop_
_entity_poly.entity_id
_entity_poly.type
_entity_poly.pdbx_seq_one_letter_code
_entity_poly.pdbx_strand_id
1 'polypeptide(L)'
;MAQQAPLARAELGLAGERLAASLRQQGQADAGFALLMEGSDGLVDAIQSGDAGGSNVASVWQSGAGNSASLDQYASAGMPNHVALIQDGTANIAFLTQSGEGNSLDLAQRGADNFAAIDQIGSGLGLSLSQLGGASVSITQTGGR
;
A
#
# COMPACT_ATOMS: atom_id res chain seq x y z
N MET A 1 32.14 -11.00 2.65
CA MET A 1 31.21 -9.90 2.32
C MET A 1 30.00 -10.06 3.21
N ALA A 2 29.76 -9.14 4.13
CA ALA A 2 28.63 -9.22 5.06
C ALA A 2 27.37 -8.81 4.29
N GLN A 3 26.52 -9.79 3.96
CA GLN A 3 25.22 -9.54 3.38
C GLN A 3 24.38 -8.91 4.51
N GLN A 4 24.12 -7.60 4.43
CA GLN A 4 23.20 -6.94 5.35
C GLN A 4 21.85 -7.65 5.19
N ALA A 5 21.35 -8.24 6.28
CA ALA A 5 20.03 -8.84 6.29
C ALA A 5 19.01 -7.74 5.99
N PRO A 6 18.02 -7.98 5.12
CA PRO A 6 16.98 -6.99 4.81
C PRO A 6 16.30 -6.54 6.11
N LEU A 7 16.20 -5.23 6.31
CA LEU A 7 15.60 -4.66 7.50
C LEU A 7 14.10 -4.49 7.28
N ALA A 8 13.34 -5.46 7.79
CA ALA A 8 11.88 -5.37 7.89
C ALA A 8 11.50 -4.48 9.08
N ARG A 9 10.75 -3.40 8.85
CA ARG A 9 10.14 -2.61 9.93
C ARG A 9 8.64 -2.51 9.71
N ALA A 10 7.88 -3.02 10.68
CA ALA A 10 6.43 -2.96 10.69
C ALA A 10 5.96 -2.24 11.96
N GLU A 11 5.23 -1.14 11.80
CA GLU A 11 4.53 -0.45 12.88
C GLU A 11 3.03 -0.68 12.69
N LEU A 12 2.39 -1.35 13.66
CA LEU A 12 0.97 -1.70 13.60
C LEU A 12 0.24 -1.07 14.80
N GLY A 13 -0.65 -0.12 14.54
CA GLY A 13 -1.58 0.45 15.52
C GLY A 13 -3.00 -0.02 15.21
N LEU A 14 -3.60 -0.83 16.08
CA LEU A 14 -4.98 -1.32 15.93
C LEU A 14 -5.83 -0.81 17.10
N ALA A 15 -6.84 -0.01 16.80
CA ALA A 15 -7.76 0.55 17.79
C ALA A 15 -9.21 0.26 17.41
N GLY A 16 -9.78 -0.80 17.98
CA GLY A 16 -11.19 -1.16 17.82
C GLY A 16 -11.43 -2.67 17.71
N GLU A 17 -12.48 -3.07 16.99
CA GLU A 17 -12.97 -4.46 16.99
C GLU A 17 -12.84 -5.12 15.62
N ARG A 18 -12.46 -6.41 15.59
CA ARG A 18 -12.36 -7.21 14.35
C ARG A 18 -11.43 -6.61 13.28
N LEU A 19 -10.31 -6.03 13.72
CA LEU A 19 -9.26 -5.52 12.84
C LEU A 19 -8.28 -6.65 12.48
N ALA A 20 -7.96 -6.80 11.21
CA ALA A 20 -7.03 -7.80 10.71
C ALA A 20 -5.97 -7.17 9.80
N ALA A 21 -4.70 -7.35 10.18
CA ALA A 21 -3.56 -6.93 9.38
C ALA A 21 -2.71 -8.15 9.04
N SER A 22 -2.43 -8.39 7.75
CA SER A 22 -1.37 -9.26 7.31
C SER A 22 -0.31 -8.45 6.58
N LEU A 23 0.95 -8.61 7.02
CA LEU A 23 2.11 -8.08 6.33
C LEU A 23 3.02 -9.25 5.97
N ARG A 24 3.37 -9.39 4.70
CA ARG A 24 4.29 -10.40 4.22
C ARG A 24 5.40 -9.75 3.40
N GLN A 25 6.60 -9.71 3.96
CA GLN A 25 7.79 -9.35 3.21
C GLN A 25 8.42 -10.59 2.58
N GLN A 26 8.77 -10.52 1.30
CA GLN A 26 9.43 -11.59 0.55
C GLN A 26 10.66 -11.03 -0.20
N GLY A 27 11.74 -11.80 -0.33
CA GLY A 27 12.91 -11.37 -1.10
C GLY A 27 13.95 -10.59 -0.30
N GLN A 28 14.74 -9.77 -1.00
CA GLN A 28 15.95 -9.12 -0.48
C GLN A 28 15.83 -7.59 -0.38
N ALA A 29 14.69 -7.03 -0.79
CA ALA A 29 14.42 -5.60 -0.65
C ALA A 29 14.17 -5.24 0.82
N ASP A 30 14.60 -4.03 1.20
CA ASP A 30 14.23 -3.44 2.48
C ASP A 30 12.74 -3.05 2.44
N ALA A 31 12.01 -3.31 3.52
CA ALA A 31 10.58 -3.03 3.56
C ALA A 31 10.18 -2.33 4.86
N GLY A 32 9.55 -1.17 4.68
CA GLY A 32 8.90 -0.40 5.72
C GLY A 32 7.40 -0.44 5.53
N PHE A 33 6.68 -0.78 6.59
CA PHE A 33 5.23 -0.77 6.61
C PHE A 33 4.72 -0.11 7.88
N ALA A 34 3.91 0.93 7.73
CA ALA A 34 3.17 1.55 8.81
C ALA A 34 1.68 1.33 8.58
N LEU A 35 0.99 0.81 9.58
CA LEU A 35 -0.46 0.60 9.56
C LEU A 35 -1.09 1.18 10.80
N LEU A 36 -2.10 2.00 10.59
CA LEU A 36 -3.00 2.46 11.63
C LEU A 36 -4.44 2.11 11.23
N MET A 37 -5.10 1.28 12.02
CA MET A 37 -6.51 0.95 11.86
C MET A 37 -7.30 1.42 13.07
N GLU A 38 -8.33 2.20 12.82
CA GLU A 38 -9.26 2.72 13.82
C GLU A 38 -10.70 2.35 13.44
N GLY A 39 -11.47 1.79 14.36
CA GLY A 39 -12.89 1.47 14.15
C GLY A 39 -13.20 -0.03 14.16
N SER A 40 -13.94 -0.54 13.18
CA SER A 40 -14.37 -1.94 13.18
C SER A 40 -14.24 -2.61 11.81
N ASP A 41 -14.00 -3.93 11.79
CA ASP A 41 -13.93 -4.72 10.54
C ASP A 41 -12.92 -4.23 9.51
N GLY A 42 -11.87 -3.52 9.94
CA GLY A 42 -10.78 -3.11 9.08
C GLY A 42 -9.92 -4.30 8.66
N LEU A 43 -9.67 -4.44 7.38
CA LEU A 43 -8.78 -5.46 6.82
C LEU A 43 -7.67 -4.78 6.01
N VAL A 44 -6.42 -5.14 6.30
CA VAL A 44 -5.27 -4.78 5.48
C VAL A 44 -4.42 -6.00 5.19
N ASP A 45 -4.20 -6.29 3.91
CA ASP A 45 -3.20 -7.25 3.45
C ASP A 45 -2.11 -6.52 2.65
N ALA A 46 -0.87 -6.61 3.09
CA ALA A 46 0.27 -5.99 2.45
C ALA A 46 1.34 -7.02 2.15
N ILE A 47 1.74 -7.10 0.90
CA ILE A 47 2.83 -7.93 0.40
C ILE A 47 3.90 -6.99 -0.14
N GLN A 48 5.11 -7.09 0.40
CA GLN A 48 6.26 -6.31 -0.07
C GLN A 48 7.34 -7.28 -0.52
N SER A 49 7.75 -7.18 -1.77
CA SER A 49 8.75 -8.04 -2.37
C SER A 49 9.80 -7.28 -3.18
N GLY A 50 10.95 -7.89 -3.44
CA GLY A 50 11.95 -7.25 -4.30
C GLY A 50 13.36 -7.80 -4.24
N ASP A 51 14.19 -7.24 -5.10
CA ASP A 51 15.60 -7.59 -5.26
C ASP A 51 16.50 -6.88 -4.24
N ALA A 52 17.74 -7.37 -4.08
CA ALA A 52 18.71 -6.76 -3.18
C ALA A 52 19.03 -5.33 -3.64
N GLY A 53 18.92 -4.36 -2.71
CA GLY A 53 19.09 -2.94 -3.03
C GLY A 53 17.81 -2.26 -3.54
N GLY A 54 16.68 -2.97 -3.61
CA GLY A 54 15.35 -2.37 -3.71
C GLY A 54 14.81 -1.98 -2.33
N SER A 55 13.86 -1.05 -2.29
CA SER A 55 13.15 -0.71 -1.05
C SER A 55 11.67 -0.43 -1.32
N ASN A 56 10.81 -0.95 -0.45
CA ASN A 56 9.38 -0.68 -0.46
C ASN A 56 9.00 0.04 0.83
N VAL A 57 8.25 1.13 0.70
CA VAL A 57 7.64 1.83 1.83
C VAL A 57 6.15 1.90 1.59
N ALA A 58 5.40 1.54 2.62
CA ALA A 58 3.95 1.58 2.61
C ALA A 58 3.42 2.15 3.91
N SER A 59 2.42 3.01 3.80
CA SER A 59 1.70 3.58 4.94
C SER A 59 0.20 3.48 4.67
N VAL A 60 -0.51 2.77 5.53
CA VAL A 60 -1.96 2.57 5.42
C VAL A 60 -2.61 3.12 6.68
N TRP A 61 -3.56 4.02 6.50
CA TRP A 61 -4.43 4.51 7.56
C TRP A 61 -5.88 4.21 7.19
N GLN A 62 -6.55 3.39 8.01
CA GLN A 62 -7.96 3.10 7.89
C GLN A 62 -8.69 3.64 9.13
N SER A 63 -9.74 4.41 8.92
CA SER A 63 -10.65 4.87 9.98
C SER A 63 -12.10 4.61 9.57
N GLY A 64 -12.87 3.98 10.47
CA GLY A 64 -14.28 3.68 10.27
C GLY A 64 -14.59 2.18 10.22
N ALA A 65 -15.59 1.78 9.44
CA ALA A 65 -16.15 0.42 9.51
C ALA A 65 -16.06 -0.35 8.17
N GLY A 66 -15.49 -1.55 8.19
CA GLY A 66 -15.47 -2.46 7.04
C GLY A 66 -14.55 -2.02 5.90
N ASN A 67 -13.57 -1.16 6.15
CA ASN A 67 -12.60 -0.75 5.14
C ASN A 67 -11.63 -1.89 4.85
N SER A 68 -11.28 -2.07 3.58
CA SER A 68 -10.38 -3.11 3.11
C SER A 68 -9.29 -2.54 2.20
N ALA A 69 -8.06 -2.91 2.46
CA ALA A 69 -6.90 -2.55 1.65
C ALA A 69 -6.07 -3.79 1.31
N SER A 70 -5.70 -3.91 0.04
CA SER A 70 -4.71 -4.88 -0.42
C SER A 70 -3.61 -4.13 -1.15
N LEU A 71 -2.37 -4.35 -0.72
CA LEU A 71 -1.19 -3.72 -1.28
C LEU A 71 -0.17 -4.78 -1.70
N ASP A 72 0.28 -4.73 -2.94
CA ASP A 72 1.39 -5.53 -3.45
C ASP A 72 2.48 -4.61 -4.03
N GLN A 73 3.66 -4.58 -3.40
CA GLN A 73 4.80 -3.82 -3.91
C GLN A 73 5.93 -4.76 -4.30
N TYR A 74 6.41 -4.64 -5.53
CA TYR A 74 7.64 -5.26 -6.01
C TYR A 74 8.68 -4.19 -6.34
N ALA A 75 9.76 -4.13 -5.56
CA ALA A 75 10.90 -3.23 -5.81
C ALA A 75 12.03 -3.95 -6.54
N SER A 76 12.45 -3.38 -7.67
CA SER A 76 13.76 -3.68 -8.26
C SER A 76 14.86 -2.84 -7.58
N ALA A 77 16.13 -3.23 -7.74
CA ALA A 77 17.25 -2.44 -7.24
C ALA A 77 17.23 -1.00 -7.80
N GLY A 78 17.36 0.01 -6.94
CA GLY A 78 17.29 1.42 -7.33
C GLY A 78 16.52 2.30 -6.34
N MET A 79 15.70 3.23 -6.85
CA MET A 79 14.83 4.08 -6.05
C MET A 79 13.67 3.31 -5.38
N PRO A 80 13.29 3.71 -4.15
CA PRO A 80 12.23 3.04 -3.41
C PRO A 80 10.84 3.24 -4.06
N ASN A 81 9.98 2.23 -3.94
CA ASN A 81 8.56 2.38 -4.20
C ASN A 81 7.84 2.85 -2.94
N HIS A 82 6.86 3.74 -3.10
CA HIS A 82 6.11 4.35 -2.02
C HIS A 82 4.60 4.24 -2.25
N VAL A 83 3.87 3.72 -1.25
CA VAL A 83 2.40 3.81 -1.19
C VAL A 83 1.97 4.51 0.09
N ALA A 84 1.11 5.51 -0.03
CA ALA A 84 0.28 6.02 1.07
C ALA A 84 -1.20 5.80 0.75
N LEU A 85 -1.90 5.11 1.64
CA LEU A 85 -3.34 4.87 1.57
C LEU A 85 -4.04 5.44 2.80
N ILE A 86 -5.07 6.24 2.57
CA ILE A 86 -6.01 6.72 3.58
C ILE A 86 -7.42 6.28 3.20
N GLN A 87 -8.08 5.51 4.06
CA GLN A 87 -9.49 5.15 3.93
C GLN A 87 -10.25 5.65 5.16
N ASP A 88 -11.07 6.68 4.97
CA ASP A 88 -11.87 7.31 6.03
C ASP A 88 -13.36 7.17 5.69
N GLY A 89 -14.06 6.31 6.44
CA GLY A 89 -15.49 6.07 6.28
C GLY A 89 -15.84 4.58 6.30
N THR A 90 -16.80 4.16 5.48
CA THR A 90 -17.37 2.81 5.56
C THR A 90 -17.27 2.03 4.25
N ALA A 91 -16.88 0.75 4.33
CA ALA A 91 -16.83 -0.14 3.18
C ALA A 91 -15.99 0.37 1.99
N ASN A 92 -14.92 1.14 2.27
CA ASN A 92 -13.98 1.55 1.24
C ASN A 92 -13.04 0.39 0.89
N ILE A 93 -12.78 0.18 -0.40
CA ILE A 93 -11.95 -0.90 -0.91
C ILE A 93 -10.84 -0.33 -1.79
N ALA A 94 -9.59 -0.70 -1.50
CA ALA A 94 -8.42 -0.32 -2.28
C ALA A 94 -7.58 -1.55 -2.64
N PHE A 95 -7.30 -1.73 -3.93
CA PHE A 95 -6.35 -2.69 -4.47
C PHE A 95 -5.21 -1.92 -5.14
N LEU A 96 -4.00 -2.03 -4.61
CA LEU A 96 -2.87 -1.23 -5.04
C LEU A 96 -1.70 -2.16 -5.38
N THR A 97 -1.17 -2.03 -6.59
CA THR A 97 0.01 -2.77 -7.04
C THR A 97 1.05 -1.80 -7.59
N GLN A 98 2.29 -1.90 -7.09
CA GLN A 98 3.44 -1.17 -7.63
C GLN A 98 4.54 -2.16 -8.00
N SER A 99 5.01 -2.11 -9.25
CA SER A 99 6.12 -2.94 -9.72
C SER A 99 7.15 -2.10 -10.45
N GLY A 100 8.40 -2.16 -10.00
CA GLY A 100 9.54 -1.48 -10.62
C GLY A 100 10.30 -0.57 -9.64
N GLU A 101 10.70 0.62 -10.08
CA GLU A 101 11.64 1.49 -9.38
C GLU A 101 11.08 2.91 -9.23
N GLY A 102 11.07 3.47 -8.01
CA GLY A 102 10.70 4.88 -7.81
C GLY A 102 9.24 5.21 -8.09
N ASN A 103 8.32 4.23 -7.99
CA ASN A 103 6.89 4.50 -8.14
C ASN A 103 6.32 5.08 -6.85
N SER A 104 5.44 6.07 -6.96
CA SER A 104 4.76 6.71 -5.85
C SER A 104 3.26 6.74 -6.09
N LEU A 105 2.51 6.29 -5.09
CA LEU A 105 1.05 6.26 -5.09
C LEU A 105 0.51 6.85 -3.80
N ASP A 106 -0.28 7.91 -3.92
CA ASP A 106 -1.05 8.48 -2.81
C ASP A 106 -2.54 8.33 -3.10
N LEU A 107 -3.24 7.55 -2.29
CA LEU A 107 -4.68 7.30 -2.40
C LEU A 107 -5.42 7.74 -1.14
N ALA A 108 -6.41 8.62 -1.29
CA ALA A 108 -7.35 8.97 -0.23
C ALA A 108 -8.78 8.61 -0.65
N GLN A 109 -9.45 7.75 0.09
CA GLN A 109 -10.87 7.41 -0.06
C GLN A 109 -11.64 7.94 1.15
N ARG A 110 -12.59 8.84 0.91
CA ARG A 110 -13.44 9.42 1.96
C ARG A 110 -14.92 9.13 1.68
N GLY A 111 -15.65 8.74 2.72
CA GLY A 111 -17.08 8.43 2.64
C GLY A 111 -17.36 6.92 2.58
N ALA A 112 -18.46 6.54 1.92
CA ALA A 112 -18.90 5.15 1.85
C ALA A 112 -18.68 4.56 0.46
N ASP A 113 -18.45 3.24 0.39
CA ASP A 113 -18.48 2.43 -0.83
C ASP A 113 -17.55 2.91 -1.95
N ASN A 114 -16.40 3.51 -1.61
CA ASN A 114 -15.40 3.85 -2.62
C ASN A 114 -14.61 2.61 -3.04
N PHE A 115 -14.32 2.50 -4.32
CA PHE A 115 -13.48 1.44 -4.88
C PHE A 115 -12.33 2.04 -5.67
N ALA A 116 -11.11 1.60 -5.37
CA ALA A 116 -9.92 1.96 -6.12
C ALA A 116 -9.15 0.69 -6.50
N ALA A 117 -8.80 0.55 -7.78
CA ALA A 117 -7.86 -0.46 -8.27
C ALA A 117 -6.75 0.25 -9.05
N ILE A 118 -5.52 0.22 -8.55
CA ILE A 118 -4.40 0.98 -9.11
C ILE A 118 -3.20 0.08 -9.35
N ASP A 119 -2.76 0.01 -10.60
CA ASP A 119 -1.57 -0.71 -11.01
C ASP A 119 -0.53 0.29 -11.58
N GLN A 120 0.61 0.44 -10.91
CA GLN A 120 1.77 1.18 -11.43
C GLN A 120 2.89 0.22 -11.80
N ILE A 121 3.17 0.08 -13.09
CA ILE A 121 4.18 -0.85 -13.62
C ILE A 121 5.22 -0.06 -14.39
N GLY A 122 6.44 0.04 -13.88
CA GLY A 122 7.50 0.80 -14.54
C GLY A 122 8.38 1.54 -13.55
N SER A 123 9.03 2.60 -14.04
CA SER A 123 9.90 3.43 -13.21
C SER A 123 9.46 4.89 -13.16
N GLY A 124 9.48 5.49 -11.96
CA GLY A 124 9.22 6.92 -11.76
C GLY A 124 7.76 7.33 -11.96
N LEU A 125 6.81 6.42 -11.78
CA LEU A 125 5.39 6.72 -11.94
C LEU A 125 4.84 7.37 -10.69
N GLY A 126 4.26 8.56 -10.83
CA GLY A 126 3.56 9.27 -9.76
C GLY A 126 2.06 9.29 -10.01
N LEU A 127 1.28 8.90 -9.01
CA LEU A 127 -0.18 9.03 -9.04
C LEU A 127 -0.67 9.53 -7.68
N SER A 128 -1.56 10.53 -7.72
CA SER A 128 -2.32 10.98 -6.55
C SER A 128 -3.80 10.92 -6.88
N LEU A 129 -4.57 10.22 -6.05
CA LEU A 129 -6.01 10.04 -6.23
C LEU A 129 -6.75 10.37 -4.93
N SER A 130 -7.81 11.16 -5.06
CA SER A 130 -8.76 11.44 -3.99
C SER A 130 -10.17 11.08 -4.46
N GLN A 131 -10.81 10.13 -3.79
CA GLN A 131 -12.19 9.70 -4.04
C GLN A 131 -13.11 10.13 -2.90
N LEU A 132 -14.28 10.62 -3.26
CA LEU A 132 -15.33 11.06 -2.35
C LEU A 132 -16.62 10.31 -2.70
N GLY A 133 -17.11 9.48 -1.78
CA GLY A 133 -18.41 8.80 -1.79
C GLY A 133 -18.82 8.01 -3.05
N GLY A 134 -19.02 6.69 -2.92
CA GLY A 134 -19.63 5.84 -3.94
C GLY A 134 -18.91 5.80 -5.29
N ALA A 135 -17.67 6.30 -5.34
CA ALA A 135 -16.89 6.43 -6.56
C ALA A 135 -16.05 5.17 -6.80
N SER A 136 -16.03 4.70 -8.05
CA SER A 136 -15.14 3.64 -8.49
C SER A 136 -14.10 4.21 -9.46
N VAL A 137 -12.83 3.96 -9.19
CA VAL A 137 -11.71 4.38 -10.02
C VAL A 137 -10.81 3.18 -10.26
N SER A 138 -10.48 2.94 -11.52
CA SER A 138 -9.45 2.00 -11.91
C SER A 138 -8.41 2.73 -12.74
N ILE A 139 -7.15 2.64 -12.34
CA ILE A 139 -6.03 3.30 -13.00
C ILE A 139 -4.94 2.26 -13.23
N THR A 140 -4.56 2.06 -14.48
CA THR A 140 -3.35 1.33 -14.84
C THR A 140 -2.38 2.33 -15.47
N GLN A 141 -1.24 2.54 -14.83
CA GLN A 141 -0.18 3.39 -15.31
C GLN A 141 1.04 2.52 -15.62
N THR A 142 1.42 2.46 -16.89
CA THR A 142 2.62 1.75 -17.33
C THR A 142 3.67 2.77 -17.77
N GLY A 143 4.88 2.68 -17.21
CA GLY A 143 6.02 3.50 -17.56
C GLY A 143 7.12 2.64 -18.18
N GLY A 144 7.47 2.91 -19.43
CA GLY A 144 8.66 2.35 -20.06
C GLY A 144 9.83 3.32 -19.97
N ARG A 145 11.05 2.79 -19.84
CA ARG A 145 12.25 3.50 -20.31
C ARG A 145 12.41 3.25 -21.80
#